data_AF-A0A5S9XBN0-F1
#
_entry.id   AF-A0A5S9XBN0-F1
#
_cell.length_a   1.000
_cell.length_b   1.000
_cell.length_c   1.000
_cell.angle_alpha   90.00
_cell.angle_beta   90.00
_cell.angle_gamma   90.00
#
_symmetry.space_group_name_H-M   'P 1'
#
loop_
_entity.id
_entity.type
_entity.pdbx_description
1 polymer ?
#
loop_
_entity_poly.entity_id
_entity_poly.type
_entity_poly.pdbx_seq_one_letter_code
_entity_poly.pdbx_strand_id
1 'polypeptide(L)'
;MLPVTSRRHFTMSLYMLRSSSPHINHHSFLLPSFVSSKFKHHTLSPPPSPPPPPPMAACIDTCRTGKPQISPRDSSKHHDDESGFRYMNYFRYPDRSSFNGTQTKTLHTRPLLEDLDRDAEVDDVWAKIREEAKSDIAKEPIVSAYYHASIVSQRSLEAALANTLSVKLSNLNLPSNTLFDLFSGVLQGNPDIVESVKLDLLAVKERDPACISYVHCFLHFKGFLACQAHRIAHELWTQDRKILALLIQNRVSEAFAVDFHPGAKIGTGILLDHATAIVIGETAVVGNNVSILHNVTLGGTGKQCGDRHPKIGDGVLIGAGTCILGNITIGEGAKIGAGSVVLKDVPPRTTAVGNPARLLGGKDNPKTHDKIPGLTMDQTSHISEWSDYVI
;
A
#
# COMPACT_ATOMS: atom_id res chain seq x y z
N MET A 1 -49.54 -9.26 -56.01
CA MET A 1 -49.56 -10.28 -57.08
C MET A 1 -48.36 -10.04 -57.98
N LEU A 2 -47.60 -11.10 -58.25
CA LEU A 2 -46.44 -11.32 -59.15
C LEU A 2 -46.62 -10.80 -60.61
N PRO A 3 -45.65 -10.88 -61.58
CA PRO A 3 -44.23 -11.36 -61.54
C PRO A 3 -43.20 -10.67 -62.52
N VAL A 4 -41.98 -11.26 -62.63
CA VAL A 4 -41.05 -11.39 -63.80
C VAL A 4 -40.09 -10.21 -64.10
N THR A 5 -38.78 -10.29 -64.44
CA THR A 5 -37.63 -11.25 -64.48
C THR A 5 -36.37 -10.42 -64.84
N SER A 6 -35.14 -10.88 -64.52
CA SER A 6 -34.04 -11.11 -65.50
C SER A 6 -32.66 -11.31 -64.82
N ARG A 7 -31.87 -12.21 -65.43
CA ARG A 7 -30.54 -12.73 -65.04
C ARG A 7 -29.38 -11.85 -65.54
N ARG A 8 -28.19 -11.95 -64.92
CA ARG A 8 -26.89 -12.32 -65.57
C ARG A 8 -25.70 -12.46 -64.59
N HIS A 9 -24.74 -13.31 -64.98
CA HIS A 9 -23.54 -13.87 -64.31
C HIS A 9 -22.26 -13.01 -64.37
N PHE A 10 -21.24 -13.21 -63.49
CA PHE A 10 -19.92 -13.88 -63.74
C PHE A 10 -18.85 -13.69 -62.61
N THR A 11 -18.25 -14.81 -62.16
CA THR A 11 -16.84 -15.18 -61.75
C THR A 11 -15.90 -14.39 -60.81
N MET A 12 -15.24 -15.09 -59.86
CA MET A 12 -13.80 -15.54 -59.82
C MET A 12 -13.44 -16.08 -58.40
N SER A 13 -13.08 -17.36 -58.20
CA SER A 13 -11.76 -18.04 -58.23
C SER A 13 -10.83 -17.79 -57.00
N LEU A 14 -10.52 -18.85 -56.23
CA LEU A 14 -9.34 -18.90 -55.35
C LEU A 14 -8.71 -20.32 -55.35
N TYR A 15 -7.38 -20.32 -55.41
CA TYR A 15 -6.46 -21.40 -55.75
C TYR A 15 -6.26 -22.49 -54.67
N MET A 16 -5.85 -23.66 -55.16
CA MET A 16 -5.30 -24.84 -54.46
C MET A 16 -3.89 -25.12 -55.03
N LEU A 17 -2.93 -25.55 -54.21
CA LEU A 17 -1.84 -26.46 -54.62
C LEU A 17 -1.12 -27.14 -53.42
N ARG A 18 -1.16 -28.47 -53.46
CA ARG A 18 -0.30 -29.60 -52.98
C ARG A 18 1.11 -29.28 -52.42
N SER A 19 1.81 -30.12 -51.61
CA SER A 19 1.77 -31.56 -51.30
C SER A 19 2.77 -31.97 -50.17
N SER A 20 2.59 -33.19 -49.64
CA SER A 20 3.60 -34.21 -49.21
C SER A 20 3.74 -34.52 -47.70
N SER A 21 3.48 -35.79 -47.37
CA SER A 21 3.72 -36.52 -46.10
C SER A 21 5.16 -37.09 -46.04
N PRO A 22 5.72 -37.63 -44.91
CA PRO A 22 5.12 -38.76 -44.17
C PRO A 22 5.45 -38.97 -42.66
N HIS A 23 4.72 -39.94 -42.08
CA HIS A 23 4.96 -40.83 -40.91
C HIS A 23 5.12 -40.24 -39.50
N ILE A 24 4.29 -40.76 -38.55
CA ILE A 24 4.68 -41.17 -37.18
C ILE A 24 3.65 -42.21 -36.64
N ASN A 25 4.20 -43.16 -35.87
CA ASN A 25 3.63 -44.42 -35.39
C ASN A 25 2.52 -44.33 -34.33
N HIS A 26 1.67 -45.36 -34.33
CA HIS A 26 0.77 -45.74 -33.25
C HIS A 26 1.54 -46.23 -32.01
N HIS A 27 1.17 -45.72 -30.82
CA HIS A 27 1.27 -46.47 -29.58
C HIS A 27 0.06 -46.19 -28.68
N SER A 28 -0.60 -47.29 -28.33
CA SER A 28 -1.69 -47.47 -27.39
C SER A 28 -1.23 -47.21 -25.95
N PHE A 29 -2.06 -46.54 -25.14
CA PHE A 29 -1.96 -46.56 -23.69
C PHE A 29 -3.30 -46.94 -23.05
N LEU A 30 -3.16 -47.80 -22.06
CA LEU A 30 -4.15 -48.61 -21.39
C LEU A 30 -4.96 -47.83 -20.35
N LEU A 31 -6.26 -48.13 -20.28
CA LEU A 31 -7.12 -47.88 -19.12
C LEU A 31 -6.81 -48.90 -18.01
N PRO A 32 -6.75 -48.52 -16.72
CA PRO A 32 -6.72 -49.50 -15.64
C PRO A 32 -8.14 -50.00 -15.33
N SER A 33 -8.24 -51.33 -15.30
CA SER A 33 -9.39 -52.12 -14.91
C SER A 33 -9.61 -52.16 -13.40
N PHE A 34 -10.88 -52.06 -13.01
CA PHE A 34 -11.40 -52.39 -11.68
C PHE A 34 -11.41 -53.90 -11.45
N VAL A 35 -10.89 -54.37 -10.31
CA VAL A 35 -11.25 -55.69 -9.74
C VAL A 35 -11.40 -55.60 -8.22
N SER A 36 -12.68 -55.56 -7.82
CA SER A 36 -13.37 -56.20 -6.68
C SER A 36 -12.56 -56.74 -5.49
N SER A 37 -12.83 -56.18 -4.30
CA SER A 37 -12.75 -56.94 -3.04
C SER A 37 -14.11 -56.91 -2.33
N LYS A 38 -14.55 -58.09 -1.88
CA LYS A 38 -15.81 -58.35 -1.19
C LYS A 38 -15.78 -57.74 0.22
N PHE A 39 -16.76 -56.88 0.55
CA PHE A 39 -17.05 -56.52 1.94
C PHE A 39 -18.37 -57.13 2.42
N LYS A 40 -18.29 -57.80 3.57
CA LYS A 40 -19.42 -58.39 4.31
C LYS A 40 -20.34 -57.27 4.82
N HIS A 41 -21.65 -57.45 4.66
CA HIS A 41 -22.67 -56.61 5.27
C HIS A 41 -22.63 -56.73 6.80
N HIS A 42 -22.28 -55.64 7.49
CA HIS A 42 -22.69 -55.38 8.87
C HIS A 42 -23.57 -54.12 8.86
N THR A 43 -24.82 -54.29 9.28
CA THR A 43 -25.77 -53.22 9.57
C THR A 43 -25.27 -52.44 10.80
N LEU A 44 -24.87 -51.18 10.58
CA LEU A 44 -24.50 -50.24 11.64
C LEU A 44 -25.53 -49.11 11.69
N SER A 45 -26.04 -48.85 12.89
CA SER A 45 -26.96 -47.78 13.28
C SER A 45 -26.41 -46.39 12.96
N PRO A 46 -27.25 -45.36 12.75
CA PRO A 46 -26.77 -44.02 12.44
C PRO A 46 -25.99 -43.40 13.60
N PRO A 47 -24.97 -42.56 13.32
CA PRO A 47 -24.18 -41.90 14.36
C PRO A 47 -25.02 -40.81 15.07
N PRO A 48 -24.74 -40.51 16.35
CA PRO A 48 -25.41 -39.45 17.07
C PRO A 48 -25.01 -38.07 16.50
N SER A 49 -25.95 -37.12 16.54
CA SER A 49 -25.78 -35.75 16.08
C SER A 49 -24.66 -35.01 16.82
N PRO A 50 -23.91 -34.11 16.16
CA PRO A 50 -22.82 -33.38 16.79
C PRO A 50 -23.34 -32.39 17.85
N PRO A 51 -22.57 -32.14 18.93
CA PRO A 51 -22.94 -31.15 19.94
C PRO A 51 -22.91 -29.73 19.34
N PRO A 52 -23.71 -28.79 19.89
CA PRO A 52 -23.72 -27.41 19.41
C PRO A 52 -22.36 -26.73 19.62
N PRO A 53 -21.98 -25.77 18.75
CA PRO A 53 -20.71 -25.08 18.88
C PRO A 53 -20.65 -24.27 20.19
N PRO A 54 -19.47 -24.10 20.81
CA PRO A 54 -19.33 -23.24 21.97
C PRO A 54 -19.66 -21.79 21.58
N PRO A 55 -20.15 -20.96 22.52
CA PRO A 55 -20.41 -19.56 22.22
C PRO A 55 -19.12 -18.89 21.81
N MET A 56 -19.16 -18.26 20.63
CA MET A 56 -18.09 -17.41 20.11
C MET A 56 -17.71 -16.40 21.19
N ALA A 57 -16.46 -16.48 21.65
CA ALA A 57 -15.86 -15.43 22.46
C ALA A 57 -15.72 -14.19 21.58
N ALA A 58 -16.75 -13.34 21.58
CA ALA A 58 -16.60 -11.96 21.17
C ALA A 58 -15.71 -11.29 22.23
N CYS A 59 -14.45 -11.04 21.89
CA CYS A 59 -13.61 -10.12 22.66
C CYS A 59 -14.16 -8.70 22.49
N ILE A 60 -15.28 -8.41 23.17
CA ILE A 60 -15.71 -7.05 23.47
C ILE A 60 -15.03 -6.70 24.79
N ASP A 61 -13.74 -6.37 24.73
CA ASP A 61 -13.08 -5.74 25.86
C ASP A 61 -13.38 -4.24 25.78
N THR A 62 -14.55 -3.88 26.32
CA THR A 62 -14.91 -2.48 26.56
C THR A 62 -14.26 -2.05 27.86
N CYS A 63 -13.16 -1.31 27.77
CA CYS A 63 -12.63 -0.58 28.91
C CYS A 63 -13.68 0.44 29.39
N ARG A 64 -14.39 0.10 30.47
CA ARG A 64 -15.29 1.00 31.19
C ARG A 64 -14.49 2.18 31.75
N THR A 65 -14.78 3.37 31.24
CA THR A 65 -14.43 4.64 31.86
C THR A 65 -15.15 4.81 33.21
N GLY A 66 -14.51 5.52 34.13
CA GLY A 66 -15.01 5.81 35.46
C GLY A 66 -16.35 6.56 35.47
N LYS A 67 -17.12 6.31 36.52
CA LYS A 67 -18.43 6.90 36.81
C LYS A 67 -18.40 8.44 36.79
N PRO A 68 -19.35 9.11 36.12
CA PRO A 68 -19.81 10.43 36.53
C PRO A 68 -21.00 10.30 37.49
N GLN A 69 -21.00 11.09 38.56
CA GLN A 69 -22.16 11.26 39.45
C GLN A 69 -23.27 12.05 38.73
N ILE A 70 -24.51 11.58 38.88
CA ILE A 70 -25.72 12.26 38.41
C ILE A 70 -26.35 13.00 39.60
N SER A 71 -26.66 14.29 39.42
CA SER A 71 -27.63 15.05 40.23
C SER A 71 -28.85 15.40 39.35
N PRO A 72 -30.09 15.41 39.87
CA PRO A 72 -31.29 15.50 39.04
C PRO A 72 -31.96 16.88 38.97
N ARG A 73 -32.77 17.06 37.91
CA ARG A 73 -33.78 18.12 37.58
C ARG A 73 -33.20 19.35 36.86
N ASP A 74 -33.78 19.86 35.77
CA ASP A 74 -35.20 20.26 35.63
C ASP A 74 -35.76 20.20 34.18
N SER A 75 -37.08 20.33 34.09
CA SER A 75 -37.96 20.13 32.93
C SER A 75 -38.17 21.34 31.98
N SER A 76 -38.55 21.01 30.73
CA SER A 76 -39.43 21.75 29.79
C SER A 76 -38.82 22.75 28.79
N LYS A 77 -38.95 22.49 27.47
CA LYS A 77 -39.97 23.05 26.53
C LYS A 77 -39.63 22.78 25.05
N HIS A 78 -40.70 22.75 24.25
CA HIS A 78 -40.83 22.54 22.81
C HIS A 78 -40.07 23.55 21.91
N HIS A 79 -39.65 23.11 20.72
CA HIS A 79 -40.17 23.61 19.44
C HIS A 79 -39.67 22.78 18.24
N ASP A 80 -40.61 22.40 17.36
CA ASP A 80 -40.37 21.93 15.99
C ASP A 80 -39.87 23.09 15.12
N ASP A 81 -38.98 22.81 14.15
CA ASP A 81 -39.15 23.27 12.77
C ASP A 81 -38.13 22.64 11.79
N GLU A 82 -38.67 22.23 10.64
CA GLU A 82 -37.94 21.91 9.41
C GLU A 82 -37.19 23.13 8.85
N SER A 83 -35.97 22.96 8.34
CA SER A 83 -35.50 23.65 7.12
C SER A 83 -34.12 23.17 6.69
N GLY A 84 -33.95 23.09 5.37
CA GLY A 84 -32.86 22.39 4.69
C GLY A 84 -31.46 22.93 4.92
N PHE A 85 -30.48 22.03 4.92
CA PHE A 85 -29.07 22.37 5.08
C PHE A 85 -28.40 22.62 3.73
N ARG A 86 -28.20 23.92 3.45
CA ARG A 86 -27.20 24.46 2.51
C ARG A 86 -25.81 23.98 2.90
N TYR A 87 -25.16 23.25 2.01
CA TYR A 87 -23.69 23.08 2.02
C TYR A 87 -23.04 24.35 1.48
N MET A 88 -22.59 25.25 2.36
CA MET A 88 -21.43 26.11 2.13
C MET A 88 -21.05 26.86 3.41
N ASN A 89 -19.74 27.08 3.56
CA ASN A 89 -19.03 27.77 4.65
C ASN A 89 -18.63 26.93 5.87
N TYR A 90 -17.60 26.09 5.69
CA TYR A 90 -16.60 25.84 6.73
C TYR A 90 -15.19 25.81 6.12
N PHE A 91 -14.66 26.98 5.78
CA PHE A 91 -13.22 27.20 5.69
C PHE A 91 -12.88 28.36 6.62
N ARG A 92 -12.46 28.04 7.84
CA ARG A 92 -11.86 29.00 8.77
C ARG A 92 -10.65 28.32 9.39
N TYR A 93 -9.47 28.66 8.88
CA TYR A 93 -8.20 28.28 9.48
C TYR A 93 -8.05 28.99 10.84
N PRO A 94 -7.67 28.29 11.92
CA PRO A 94 -7.11 28.95 13.09
C PRO A 94 -5.59 29.15 12.88
N ASP A 95 -5.17 30.37 13.16
CA ASP A 95 -3.79 30.84 13.18
C ASP A 95 -2.98 30.06 14.25
N ARG A 96 -1.82 29.51 13.88
CA ARG A 96 -1.04 28.63 14.76
C ARG A 96 0.18 29.37 15.32
N SER A 97 0.11 29.71 16.61
CA SER A 97 1.23 30.20 17.39
C SER A 97 2.29 29.12 17.61
N SER A 98 3.55 29.54 17.50
CA SER A 98 4.80 28.78 17.44
C SER A 98 5.05 27.82 18.62
N PHE A 99 5.55 26.62 18.30
CA PHE A 99 6.21 25.73 19.24
C PHE A 99 7.69 25.60 18.86
N ASN A 100 8.57 26.15 19.71
CA ASN A 100 10.02 25.99 19.62
C ASN A 100 10.42 24.63 20.20
N GLY A 101 10.93 23.73 19.35
CA GLY A 101 11.61 22.51 19.73
C GLY A 101 13.04 22.52 19.19
N THR A 102 14.01 22.64 20.08
CA THR A 102 15.45 22.59 19.84
C THR A 102 15.87 21.30 19.12
N GLN A 103 16.34 21.41 17.87
CA GLN A 103 17.08 20.35 17.17
C GLN A 103 18.54 20.36 17.63
N THR A 104 18.96 19.29 18.30
CA THR A 104 20.37 18.94 18.43
C THR A 104 20.86 18.32 17.12
N LYS A 105 21.68 19.05 16.36
CA LYS A 105 22.35 18.56 15.15
C LYS A 105 23.49 17.62 15.54
N THR A 106 23.32 16.33 15.29
CA THR A 106 24.45 15.38 15.17
C THR A 106 24.97 15.48 13.74
N LEU A 107 26.17 16.04 13.57
CA LEU A 107 26.88 16.12 12.29
C LEU A 107 27.40 14.73 11.89
N HIS A 108 26.80 14.15 10.85
CA HIS A 108 27.46 13.13 10.03
C HIS A 108 27.89 13.75 8.71
N THR A 109 29.19 13.80 8.49
CA THR A 109 29.84 14.25 7.25
C THR A 109 29.57 13.24 6.13
N ARG A 110 28.49 13.46 5.38
CA ARG A 110 28.27 12.94 4.02
C ARG A 110 29.01 13.86 3.02
N PRO A 111 29.39 13.39 1.80
CA PRO A 111 30.05 14.26 0.84
C PRO A 111 29.03 15.27 0.30
N LEU A 112 29.28 16.57 0.55
CA LEU A 112 28.44 17.70 0.13
C LEU A 112 28.03 17.70 -1.35
N LEU A 113 28.79 17.03 -2.22
CA LEU A 113 28.50 16.95 -3.66
C LEU A 113 27.28 16.05 -3.98
N GLU A 114 27.08 14.94 -3.26
CA GLU A 114 25.89 14.10 -3.49
C GLU A 114 24.60 14.77 -3.02
N ASP A 115 24.69 15.62 -1.99
CA ASP A 115 23.53 16.33 -1.46
C ASP A 115 23.10 17.46 -2.42
N LEU A 116 24.06 18.16 -3.05
CA LEU A 116 23.76 19.18 -4.08
C LEU A 116 23.12 18.59 -5.35
N ASP A 117 23.60 17.43 -5.83
CA ASP A 117 23.01 16.76 -6.99
C ASP A 117 21.61 16.20 -6.67
N ARG A 118 21.40 15.69 -5.45
CA ARG A 118 20.08 15.26 -4.98
C ARG A 118 19.10 16.44 -4.87
N ASP A 119 19.51 17.55 -4.27
CA ASP A 119 18.66 18.74 -4.13
C ASP A 119 18.25 19.33 -5.49
N ALA A 120 19.18 19.34 -6.46
CA ALA A 120 18.87 19.77 -7.83
C ALA A 120 17.91 18.81 -8.55
N GLU A 121 18.04 17.50 -8.33
CA GLU A 121 17.13 16.51 -8.92
C GLU A 121 15.73 16.56 -8.30
N VAL A 122 15.63 16.80 -6.98
CA VAL A 122 14.37 17.01 -6.24
C VAL A 122 13.58 18.19 -6.83
N ASP A 123 14.24 19.28 -7.17
CA ASP A 123 13.59 20.46 -7.74
C ASP A 123 13.10 20.28 -9.18
N ASP A 124 13.64 19.30 -9.91
CA ASP A 124 13.34 19.05 -11.32
C ASP A 124 12.34 17.90 -11.57
N VAL A 125 11.97 17.12 -10.54
CA VAL A 125 11.11 15.92 -10.68
C VAL A 125 9.83 16.18 -11.48
N TRP A 126 9.15 17.31 -11.25
CA TRP A 126 7.92 17.64 -11.96
C TRP A 126 8.14 17.92 -13.45
N ALA A 127 9.26 18.56 -13.81
CA ALA A 127 9.57 18.80 -15.22
C ALA A 127 9.88 17.47 -15.93
N LYS A 128 10.65 16.58 -15.29
CA LYS A 128 10.92 15.23 -15.79
C LYS A 128 9.63 14.43 -16.03
N ILE A 129 8.70 14.42 -15.06
CA ILE A 129 7.40 13.74 -15.23
C ILE A 129 6.64 14.28 -16.45
N ARG A 130 6.62 15.61 -16.66
CA ARG A 130 5.94 16.20 -17.82
C ARG A 130 6.63 15.87 -19.14
N GLU A 131 7.96 15.78 -19.16
CA GLU A 131 8.72 15.38 -20.34
C GLU A 131 8.45 13.91 -20.69
N GLU A 132 8.58 13.02 -19.71
CA GLU A 132 8.28 11.59 -19.87
C GLU A 132 6.83 11.38 -20.34
N ALA A 133 5.87 12.11 -19.75
CA ALA A 133 4.47 12.08 -20.19
C ALA A 133 4.30 12.42 -21.67
N LYS A 134 4.98 13.46 -22.17
CA LYS A 134 4.93 13.83 -23.59
C LYS A 134 5.59 12.78 -24.47
N SER A 135 6.68 12.17 -24.00
CA SER A 135 7.35 11.06 -24.68
C SER A 135 6.43 9.86 -24.84
N ASP A 136 5.72 9.48 -23.78
CA ASP A 136 4.79 8.35 -23.79
C ASP A 136 3.58 8.61 -24.69
N ILE A 137 3.03 9.84 -24.69
CA ILE A 137 1.96 10.23 -25.62
C ILE A 137 2.41 10.09 -27.08
N ALA A 138 3.65 10.48 -27.39
CA ALA A 138 4.18 10.39 -28.75
C ALA A 138 4.38 8.94 -29.20
N LYS A 139 4.74 8.04 -28.27
CA LYS A 139 4.90 6.60 -28.53
C LYS A 139 3.57 5.88 -28.63
N GLU A 140 2.63 6.21 -27.75
CA GLU A 140 1.34 5.52 -27.59
C GLU A 140 0.16 6.52 -27.59
N PRO A 141 -0.31 6.98 -28.76
CA PRO A 141 -1.35 8.00 -28.84
C PRO A 141 -2.68 7.66 -28.14
N ILE A 142 -2.98 6.38 -27.91
CA ILE A 142 -4.20 5.93 -27.22
C ILE A 142 -4.25 6.43 -25.76
N VAL A 143 -3.11 6.66 -25.11
CA VAL A 143 -3.07 7.16 -23.72
C VAL A 143 -3.14 8.68 -23.63
N SER A 144 -3.20 9.39 -24.77
CA SER A 144 -3.12 10.85 -24.85
C SER A 144 -4.10 11.57 -23.93
N ALA A 145 -5.40 11.23 -24.01
CA ALA A 145 -6.41 11.86 -23.18
C ALA A 145 -6.14 11.67 -21.67
N TYR A 146 -5.71 10.47 -21.27
CA TYR A 146 -5.40 10.14 -19.89
C TYR A 146 -4.19 10.92 -19.35
N TYR A 147 -3.09 10.98 -20.13
CA TYR A 147 -1.87 11.69 -19.73
C TYR A 147 -2.06 13.21 -19.78
N HIS A 148 -2.85 13.73 -20.72
CA HIS A 148 -3.20 15.16 -20.74
C HIS A 148 -3.98 15.56 -19.49
N ALA A 149 -5.03 14.81 -19.16
CA ALA A 149 -5.84 15.07 -17.97
C ALA A 149 -5.03 14.91 -16.68
N SER A 150 -4.14 13.91 -16.59
CA SER A 150 -3.44 13.58 -15.34
C SER A 150 -2.16 14.38 -15.12
N ILE A 151 -1.45 14.76 -16.18
CA ILE A 151 -0.11 15.39 -16.11
C ILE A 151 -0.03 16.67 -16.92
N VAL A 152 -0.20 16.61 -18.26
CA VAL A 152 0.24 17.70 -19.14
C VAL A 152 -0.56 18.99 -18.92
N SER A 153 -1.86 18.87 -18.64
CA SER A 153 -2.74 20.02 -18.39
C SER A 153 -2.70 20.49 -16.93
N GLN A 154 -1.95 19.82 -16.06
CA GLN A 154 -1.87 20.17 -14.64
C GLN A 154 -0.84 21.29 -14.43
N ARG A 155 -1.22 22.27 -13.60
CA ARG A 155 -0.37 23.45 -13.34
C ARG A 155 0.85 23.16 -12.46
N SER A 156 0.78 22.11 -11.65
CA SER A 156 1.80 21.77 -10.65
C SER A 156 1.70 20.31 -10.23
N LEU A 157 2.72 19.80 -9.53
CA LEU A 157 2.79 18.42 -9.04
C LEU A 157 1.63 18.11 -8.07
N GLU A 158 1.29 19.07 -7.21
CA GLU A 158 0.20 18.95 -6.23
C GLU A 158 -1.15 18.82 -6.90
N ALA A 159 -1.40 19.64 -7.94
CA ALA A 159 -2.65 19.57 -8.70
C ALA A 159 -2.75 18.23 -9.44
N ALA A 160 -1.65 17.76 -10.03
CA ALA A 160 -1.59 16.45 -10.67
C ALA A 160 -1.84 15.31 -9.68
N LEU A 161 -1.26 15.39 -8.47
CA LEU A 161 -1.42 14.37 -7.45
C LEU A 161 -2.84 14.35 -6.90
N ALA A 162 -3.40 15.53 -6.60
CA ALA A 162 -4.80 15.67 -6.17
C ALA A 162 -5.76 15.09 -7.21
N ASN A 163 -5.55 15.38 -8.50
CA ASN A 163 -6.37 14.84 -9.59
C ASN A 163 -6.24 13.32 -9.71
N THR A 164 -5.01 12.80 -9.63
CA THR A 164 -4.76 11.36 -9.76
C THR A 164 -5.40 10.58 -8.60
N LEU A 165 -5.22 11.07 -7.36
CA LEU A 165 -5.82 10.46 -6.17
C LEU A 165 -7.35 10.59 -6.19
N SER A 166 -7.88 11.75 -6.58
CA SER A 166 -9.33 11.96 -6.56
C SER A 166 -10.06 11.05 -7.55
N VAL A 167 -9.52 10.87 -8.75
CA VAL A 167 -10.07 9.94 -9.74
C VAL A 167 -10.01 8.51 -9.21
N LYS A 168 -8.85 8.06 -8.72
CA LYS A 168 -8.66 6.67 -8.27
C LYS A 168 -9.43 6.31 -7.00
N LEU A 169 -9.63 7.25 -6.09
CA LEU A 169 -10.33 7.01 -4.82
C LEU A 169 -11.83 7.31 -4.89
N SER A 170 -12.32 7.93 -5.97
CA SER A 170 -13.74 8.22 -6.16
C SER A 170 -14.60 6.97 -6.27
N ASN A 171 -15.88 7.13 -5.96
CA ASN A 171 -16.94 6.16 -6.24
C ASN A 171 -18.27 6.93 -6.42
N LEU A 172 -19.37 6.20 -6.58
CA LEU A 172 -20.71 6.81 -6.77
C LEU A 172 -21.15 7.73 -5.62
N ASN A 173 -20.67 7.46 -4.40
CA ASN A 173 -21.04 8.20 -3.20
C ASN A 173 -20.04 9.30 -2.84
N LEU A 174 -18.84 9.25 -3.43
CA LEU A 174 -17.73 10.17 -3.16
C LEU A 174 -17.16 10.67 -4.50
N PRO A 175 -17.76 11.73 -5.07
CA PRO A 175 -17.39 12.27 -6.37
C PRO A 175 -15.93 12.77 -6.43
N SER A 176 -15.29 12.58 -7.59
CA SER A 176 -13.88 12.96 -7.81
C SER A 176 -13.62 14.46 -7.69
N ASN A 177 -14.57 15.33 -8.05
CA ASN A 177 -14.43 16.78 -7.87
C ASN A 177 -14.34 17.18 -6.39
N THR A 178 -15.16 16.57 -5.54
CA THR A 178 -15.16 16.84 -4.09
C THR A 178 -13.85 16.36 -3.46
N LEU A 179 -13.36 15.19 -3.88
CA LEU A 179 -12.06 14.69 -3.46
C LEU A 179 -10.91 15.57 -3.97
N PHE A 180 -11.00 16.07 -5.20
CA PHE A 180 -9.99 16.94 -5.78
C PHE A 180 -9.85 18.24 -4.98
N ASP A 181 -10.96 18.89 -4.64
CA ASP A 181 -10.94 20.13 -3.86
C ASP A 181 -10.35 19.90 -2.46
N LEU A 182 -10.73 18.79 -1.82
CA LEU A 182 -10.20 18.38 -0.53
C LEU A 182 -8.69 18.13 -0.58
N PHE A 183 -8.23 17.30 -1.50
CA PHE A 183 -6.81 16.93 -1.63
C PHE A 183 -5.96 18.12 -2.05
N SER A 184 -6.46 18.94 -2.99
CA SER A 184 -5.80 20.17 -3.40
C SER A 184 -5.64 21.15 -2.24
N GLY A 185 -6.67 21.32 -1.41
CA GLY A 185 -6.61 22.18 -0.24
C GLY A 185 -5.57 21.72 0.78
N VAL A 186 -5.51 20.42 1.06
CA VAL A 186 -4.52 19.85 1.99
C VAL A 186 -3.10 20.01 1.45
N LEU A 187 -2.86 19.66 0.19
CA LEU A 187 -1.52 19.74 -0.42
C LEU A 187 -1.01 21.18 -0.53
N GLN A 188 -1.87 22.14 -0.89
CA GLN A 188 -1.49 23.55 -0.95
C GLN A 188 -1.17 24.16 0.42
N GLY A 189 -1.84 23.68 1.48
CA GLY A 189 -1.59 24.12 2.84
C GLY A 189 -0.35 23.51 3.49
N ASN A 190 0.24 22.45 2.89
CA ASN A 190 1.31 21.66 3.51
C ASN A 190 2.44 21.34 2.52
N PRO A 191 3.35 22.30 2.26
CA PRO A 191 4.51 22.10 1.38
C PRO A 191 5.39 20.91 1.75
N ASP A 192 5.50 20.59 3.05
CA ASP A 192 6.29 19.45 3.54
C ASP A 192 5.77 18.10 3.00
N ILE A 193 4.46 17.98 2.76
CA ILE A 193 3.88 16.78 2.13
C ILE A 193 4.36 16.69 0.68
N VAL A 194 4.40 17.80 -0.04
CA VAL A 194 4.84 17.85 -1.45
C VAL A 194 6.32 17.48 -1.55
N GLU A 195 7.13 17.95 -0.62
CA GLU A 195 8.54 17.57 -0.55
C GLU A 195 8.70 16.06 -0.29
N SER A 196 7.89 15.52 0.62
CA SER A 196 7.83 14.08 0.87
C SER A 196 7.45 13.28 -0.39
N VAL A 197 6.53 13.79 -1.22
CA VAL A 197 6.12 13.16 -2.48
C VAL A 197 7.30 13.06 -3.45
N LYS A 198 8.11 14.12 -3.58
CA LYS A 198 9.30 14.12 -4.44
C LYS A 198 10.32 13.10 -3.95
N LEU A 199 10.61 13.08 -2.64
CA LEU A 199 11.53 12.12 -2.04
C LEU A 199 11.05 10.67 -2.21
N ASP A 200 9.75 10.42 -2.10
CA ASP A 200 9.16 9.09 -2.33
C ASP A 200 9.28 8.68 -3.81
N LEU A 201 9.10 9.60 -4.77
CA LEU A 201 9.31 9.32 -6.20
C LEU A 201 10.76 8.95 -6.51
N LEU A 202 11.71 9.69 -5.93
CA LEU A 202 13.15 9.41 -6.06
C LEU A 202 13.49 8.04 -5.46
N ALA A 203 12.97 7.75 -4.27
CA ALA A 203 13.16 6.46 -3.62
C ALA A 203 12.67 5.30 -4.49
N VAL A 204 11.49 5.41 -5.10
CA VAL A 204 10.97 4.36 -6.00
C VAL A 204 11.88 4.23 -7.23
N LYS A 205 12.25 5.36 -7.85
CA LYS A 205 13.08 5.35 -9.06
C LYS A 205 14.47 4.76 -8.85
N GLU A 206 15.08 5.02 -7.69
CA GLU A 206 16.41 4.51 -7.34
C GLU A 206 16.38 3.02 -6.98
N ARG A 207 15.35 2.58 -6.27
CA ARG A 207 15.35 1.29 -5.57
C ARG A 207 14.58 0.19 -6.29
N ASP A 208 13.62 0.54 -7.14
CA ASP A 208 12.87 -0.42 -7.95
C ASP A 208 13.42 -0.48 -9.38
N PRO A 209 14.11 -1.56 -9.78
CA PRO A 209 14.62 -1.73 -11.14
C PRO A 209 13.51 -1.75 -12.20
N ALA A 210 12.26 -2.08 -11.84
CA ALA A 210 11.12 -2.04 -12.74
C ALA A 210 10.57 -0.61 -12.97
N CYS A 211 10.96 0.35 -12.12
CA CYS A 211 10.56 1.74 -12.26
C CYS A 211 11.41 2.47 -13.30
N ILE A 212 11.07 2.31 -14.58
CA ILE A 212 11.83 2.91 -15.67
C ILE A 212 11.64 4.43 -15.82
N SER A 213 10.56 5.01 -15.30
CA SER A 213 10.26 6.45 -15.41
C SER A 213 9.51 6.97 -14.17
N TYR A 214 9.62 8.28 -13.90
CA TYR A 214 8.88 8.92 -12.80
C TYR A 214 7.37 8.96 -13.07
N VAL A 215 6.95 9.22 -14.32
CA VAL A 215 5.54 9.29 -14.70
C VAL A 215 4.83 7.95 -14.51
N HIS A 216 5.50 6.82 -14.74
CA HIS A 216 4.92 5.49 -14.53
C HIS A 216 4.67 5.22 -13.05
N CYS A 217 5.63 5.53 -12.19
CA CYS A 217 5.43 5.45 -10.74
C CYS A 217 4.25 6.33 -10.31
N PHE A 218 4.28 7.61 -10.70
CA PHE A 218 3.29 8.59 -10.33
C PHE A 218 1.85 8.18 -10.70
N LEU A 219 1.64 7.64 -11.92
CA LEU A 219 0.30 7.30 -12.41
C LEU A 219 -0.17 5.90 -12.03
N HIS A 220 0.73 4.95 -11.80
CA HIS A 220 0.37 3.52 -11.76
C HIS A 220 0.74 2.82 -10.46
N PHE A 221 1.75 3.28 -9.71
CA PHE A 221 2.25 2.53 -8.56
C PHE A 221 1.36 2.77 -7.35
N LYS A 222 0.47 1.80 -7.09
CA LYS A 222 -0.52 1.92 -6.02
C LYS A 222 0.08 2.06 -4.62
N GLY A 223 1.29 1.53 -4.39
CA GLY A 223 2.01 1.73 -3.13
C GLY A 223 2.41 3.18 -2.90
N PHE A 224 3.00 3.81 -3.92
CA PHE A 224 3.28 5.24 -3.91
C PHE A 224 2.00 6.06 -3.66
N LEU A 225 0.94 5.80 -4.43
CA LEU A 225 -0.33 6.51 -4.30
C LEU A 225 -0.99 6.32 -2.92
N ALA A 226 -0.93 5.11 -2.35
CA ALA A 226 -1.43 4.83 -1.01
C ALA A 226 -0.64 5.58 0.07
N CYS A 227 0.68 5.69 -0.07
CA CYS A 227 1.53 6.49 0.83
C CYS A 227 1.09 7.97 0.81
N GLN A 228 0.91 8.54 -0.38
CA GLN A 228 0.52 9.95 -0.49
C GLN A 228 -0.90 10.22 0.02
N ALA A 229 -1.83 9.31 -0.25
CA ALA A 229 -3.18 9.39 0.31
C ALA A 229 -3.19 9.28 1.84
N HIS A 230 -2.30 8.45 2.41
CA HIS A 230 -2.11 8.39 3.86
C HIS A 230 -1.60 9.71 4.43
N ARG A 231 -0.64 10.41 3.79
CA ARG A 231 -0.17 11.73 4.26
C ARG A 231 -1.32 12.75 4.32
N ILE A 232 -2.18 12.76 3.31
CA ILE A 232 -3.38 13.61 3.31
C ILE A 232 -4.34 13.21 4.45
N ALA A 233 -4.60 11.90 4.63
CA ALA A 233 -5.46 11.41 5.70
C ALA A 233 -4.88 11.71 7.10
N HIS A 234 -3.55 11.62 7.25
CA HIS A 234 -2.84 11.96 8.49
C HIS A 234 -3.02 13.42 8.84
N GLU A 235 -2.88 14.33 7.88
CA GLU A 235 -3.10 15.76 8.12
C GLU A 235 -4.55 16.07 8.49
N LEU A 236 -5.52 15.38 7.89
CA LEU A 236 -6.92 15.50 8.32
C LEU A 236 -7.14 14.95 9.73
N TRP A 237 -6.43 13.87 10.09
CA TRP A 237 -6.49 13.27 11.42
C TRP A 237 -5.91 14.20 12.50
N THR A 238 -4.79 14.87 12.23
CA THR A 238 -4.15 15.83 13.16
C THR A 238 -5.01 17.10 13.36
N GLN A 239 -5.82 17.46 12.37
CA GLN A 239 -6.82 18.53 12.45
C GLN A 239 -8.14 18.11 13.12
N ASP A 240 -8.19 16.93 13.75
CA ASP A 240 -9.39 16.34 14.37
C ASP A 240 -10.55 16.04 13.38
N ARG A 241 -10.29 16.05 12.07
CA ARG A 241 -11.25 15.64 11.03
C ARG A 241 -11.24 14.12 10.84
N LYS A 242 -11.32 13.39 11.95
CA LYS A 242 -11.09 11.93 12.03
C LYS A 242 -12.02 11.11 11.14
N ILE A 243 -13.30 11.49 11.05
CA ILE A 243 -14.28 10.80 10.20
C ILE A 243 -13.83 10.79 8.74
N LEU A 244 -13.32 11.94 8.26
CA LEU A 244 -12.87 12.07 6.88
C LEU A 244 -11.56 11.34 6.64
N ALA A 245 -10.63 11.39 7.60
CA ALA A 245 -9.40 10.62 7.54
C ALA A 245 -9.67 9.10 7.46
N LEU A 246 -10.60 8.58 8.27
CA LEU A 246 -11.02 7.18 8.23
C LEU A 246 -11.75 6.84 6.93
N LEU A 247 -12.56 7.74 6.38
CA LEU A 247 -13.18 7.54 5.07
C LEU A 247 -12.10 7.35 4.00
N ILE A 248 -11.07 8.21 3.98
CA ILE A 248 -9.96 8.12 3.02
C ILE A 248 -9.18 6.81 3.22
N GLN A 249 -8.85 6.44 4.46
CA GLN A 249 -8.21 5.16 4.76
C GLN A 249 -8.99 3.98 4.16
N ASN A 250 -10.31 3.94 4.38
CA ASN A 250 -11.15 2.87 3.84
C ASN A 250 -11.15 2.87 2.30
N ARG A 251 -11.24 4.05 1.66
CA ARG A 251 -11.13 4.14 0.19
C ARG A 251 -9.78 3.64 -0.33
N VAL A 252 -8.69 3.95 0.36
CA VAL A 252 -7.34 3.48 0.03
C VAL A 252 -7.24 1.95 0.18
N SER A 253 -7.82 1.40 1.24
CA SER A 253 -7.91 -0.05 1.45
C SER A 253 -8.69 -0.73 0.34
N GLU A 254 -9.85 -0.21 -0.04
CA GLU A 254 -10.67 -0.79 -1.11
C GLU A 254 -10.01 -0.67 -2.51
N ALA A 255 -9.44 0.50 -2.84
CA ALA A 255 -8.92 0.77 -4.19
C ALA A 255 -7.51 0.21 -4.41
N PHE A 256 -6.66 0.23 -3.37
CA PHE A 256 -5.24 -0.13 -3.49
C PHE A 256 -4.87 -1.39 -2.70
N ALA A 257 -5.77 -1.92 -1.87
CA ALA A 257 -5.51 -3.02 -0.93
C ALA A 257 -4.39 -2.68 0.05
N VAL A 258 -4.37 -1.44 0.56
CA VAL A 258 -3.44 -0.96 1.59
C VAL A 258 -4.25 -0.39 2.74
N ASP A 259 -4.13 -0.96 3.93
CA ASP A 259 -4.79 -0.46 5.13
C ASP A 259 -3.77 0.28 6.01
N PHE A 260 -3.77 1.60 5.89
CA PHE A 260 -2.81 2.47 6.58
C PHE A 260 -3.54 3.45 7.48
N HIS A 261 -3.60 3.15 8.78
CA HIS A 261 -4.34 3.95 9.73
C HIS A 261 -3.85 5.41 9.76
N PRO A 262 -4.73 6.44 9.67
CA PRO A 262 -4.33 7.84 9.60
C PRO A 262 -3.51 8.32 10.79
N GLY A 263 -3.71 7.74 11.98
CA GLY A 263 -2.92 8.05 13.18
C GLY A 263 -1.45 7.59 13.12
N ALA A 264 -1.10 6.66 12.23
CA ALA A 264 0.26 6.20 12.07
C ALA A 264 1.16 7.33 11.54
N LYS A 265 2.46 7.27 11.87
CA LYS A 265 3.43 8.28 11.44
C LYS A 265 4.40 7.67 10.44
N ILE A 266 4.66 8.37 9.35
CA ILE A 266 5.57 7.92 8.31
C ILE A 266 6.55 9.01 7.90
N GLY A 267 7.83 8.64 7.77
CA GLY A 267 8.90 9.47 7.27
C GLY A 267 8.83 9.69 5.76
N THR A 268 9.96 10.04 5.14
CA THR A 268 10.08 10.33 3.70
C THR A 268 11.03 9.36 3.01
N GLY A 269 10.99 9.33 1.67
CA GLY A 269 11.79 8.40 0.88
C GLY A 269 11.30 6.97 1.05
N ILE A 270 9.99 6.77 1.09
CA ILE A 270 9.35 5.48 1.34
C ILE A 270 9.14 4.74 0.04
N LEU A 271 9.50 3.46 0.02
CA LEU A 271 9.10 2.53 -1.03
C LEU A 271 8.08 1.53 -0.46
N LEU A 272 6.85 1.56 -0.95
CA LEU A 272 5.86 0.50 -0.75
C LEU A 272 5.78 -0.32 -2.03
N ASP A 273 6.62 -1.33 -2.14
CA ASP A 273 6.75 -2.13 -3.37
C ASP A 273 5.65 -3.20 -3.46
N HIS A 274 4.98 -3.24 -4.60
CA HIS A 274 3.74 -3.97 -4.90
C HIS A 274 2.52 -3.63 -4.01
N ALA A 275 2.75 -3.36 -2.72
CA ALA A 275 1.86 -2.84 -1.68
C ALA A 275 0.61 -3.64 -1.31
N THR A 276 0.17 -4.61 -2.13
CA THR A 276 -1.04 -5.40 -1.85
C THR A 276 -0.99 -6.00 -0.43
N ALA A 277 -2.08 -5.83 0.32
CA ALA A 277 -2.27 -6.35 1.67
C ALA A 277 -1.27 -5.82 2.72
N ILE A 278 -0.68 -4.63 2.51
CA ILE A 278 0.02 -3.93 3.59
C ILE A 278 -1.00 -3.47 4.64
N VAL A 279 -0.71 -3.72 5.92
CA VAL A 279 -1.49 -3.26 7.07
C VAL A 279 -0.58 -2.54 8.05
N ILE A 280 -0.86 -1.26 8.35
CA ILE A 280 -0.10 -0.46 9.30
C ILE A 280 -1.05 0.18 10.32
N GLY A 281 -0.89 -0.22 11.58
CA GLY A 281 -1.78 0.17 12.65
C GLY A 281 -1.53 1.56 13.24
N GLU A 282 -2.51 2.04 14.00
CA GLU A 282 -2.64 3.44 14.48
C GLU A 282 -1.39 4.04 15.13
N THR A 283 -0.66 3.28 15.95
CA THR A 283 0.46 3.82 16.73
C THR A 283 1.82 3.44 16.15
N ALA A 284 1.82 2.94 14.92
CA ALA A 284 3.03 2.59 14.21
C ALA A 284 3.80 3.86 13.86
N VAL A 285 5.13 3.75 13.89
CA VAL A 285 6.03 4.79 13.40
C VAL A 285 6.94 4.15 12.37
N VAL A 286 7.01 4.75 11.19
CA VAL A 286 7.91 4.35 10.12
C VAL A 286 8.88 5.50 9.87
N GLY A 287 10.18 5.22 9.98
CA GLY A 287 11.26 6.17 9.74
C GLY A 287 11.41 6.55 8.27
N ASN A 288 12.51 7.22 7.95
CA ASN A 288 12.85 7.63 6.59
C ASN A 288 13.55 6.51 5.82
N ASN A 289 13.50 6.54 4.48
CA ASN A 289 14.23 5.62 3.62
C ASN A 289 13.90 4.13 3.86
N VAL A 290 12.69 3.85 4.33
CA VAL A 290 12.21 2.49 4.59
C VAL A 290 11.61 1.92 3.32
N SER A 291 11.90 0.65 3.07
CA SER A 291 11.34 -0.12 1.95
C SER A 291 10.55 -1.31 2.48
N ILE A 292 9.27 -1.38 2.08
CA ILE A 292 8.29 -2.37 2.57
C ILE A 292 7.68 -3.08 1.35
N LEU A 293 7.76 -4.41 1.33
CA LEU A 293 7.14 -5.22 0.29
C LEU A 293 5.67 -5.52 0.60
N HIS A 294 4.97 -6.18 -0.32
CA HIS A 294 3.57 -6.57 -0.16
C HIS A 294 3.33 -7.51 1.02
N ASN A 295 2.07 -7.54 1.48
CA ASN A 295 1.55 -8.40 2.55
C ASN A 295 2.29 -8.25 3.88
N VAL A 296 2.84 -7.06 4.15
CA VAL A 296 3.48 -6.74 5.42
C VAL A 296 2.45 -6.23 6.43
N THR A 297 2.53 -6.72 7.66
CA THR A 297 1.72 -6.25 8.78
C THR A 297 2.58 -5.59 9.85
N LEU A 298 2.30 -4.34 10.17
CA LEU A 298 2.80 -3.62 11.36
C LEU A 298 1.63 -3.50 12.36
N GLY A 299 1.42 -4.57 13.12
CA GLY A 299 0.19 -4.83 13.86
C GLY A 299 0.33 -4.81 15.38
N GLY A 300 -0.81 -4.81 16.07
CA GLY A 300 -0.87 -5.01 17.52
C GLY A 300 -0.93 -6.48 17.90
N THR A 301 -0.62 -6.81 19.16
CA THR A 301 -0.72 -8.19 19.71
C THR A 301 -2.09 -8.51 20.31
N GLY A 302 -2.99 -7.52 20.42
CA GLY A 302 -4.28 -7.64 21.09
C GLY A 302 -4.24 -7.62 22.62
N LYS A 303 -3.06 -7.52 23.24
CA LYS A 303 -2.88 -7.55 24.71
C LYS A 303 -2.52 -6.20 25.33
N GLN A 304 -2.32 -5.17 24.50
CA GLN A 304 -1.84 -3.86 24.93
C GLN A 304 -2.79 -2.77 24.44
N CYS A 305 -3.16 -1.87 25.36
CA CYS A 305 -3.85 -0.62 25.05
C CYS A 305 -2.84 0.52 24.90
N GLY A 306 -3.22 1.58 24.19
CA GLY A 306 -2.34 2.72 23.92
C GLY A 306 -1.32 2.40 22.83
N ASP A 307 -0.06 2.72 23.07
CA ASP A 307 1.01 2.48 22.10
C ASP A 307 1.35 0.98 22.00
N ARG A 308 0.95 0.38 20.88
CA ARG A 308 0.84 -1.07 20.70
C ARG A 308 1.34 -1.60 19.36
N HIS A 309 1.90 -0.74 18.51
CA HIS A 309 2.36 -1.09 17.16
C HIS A 309 3.85 -0.80 16.98
N PRO A 310 4.49 -1.39 15.95
CA PRO A 310 5.95 -1.32 15.77
C PRO A 310 6.51 0.09 15.54
N LYS A 311 7.79 0.25 15.88
CA LYS A 311 8.62 1.43 15.60
C LYS A 311 9.73 1.01 14.64
N ILE A 312 9.61 1.40 13.39
CA ILE A 312 10.55 1.06 12.32
C ILE A 312 11.54 2.21 12.17
N GLY A 313 12.82 1.93 12.39
CA GLY A 313 13.92 2.89 12.21
C GLY A 313 14.19 3.20 10.74
N ASP A 314 15.05 4.20 10.52
CA ASP A 314 15.40 4.65 9.17
C ASP A 314 16.14 3.55 8.39
N GLY A 315 15.96 3.51 7.06
CA GLY A 315 16.73 2.62 6.19
C GLY A 315 16.40 1.12 6.33
N VAL A 316 15.32 0.76 7.03
CA VAL A 316 14.92 -0.63 7.22
C VAL A 316 14.37 -1.23 5.92
N LEU A 317 14.71 -2.49 5.66
CA LEU A 317 14.08 -3.31 4.62
C LEU A 317 13.16 -4.35 5.26
N ILE A 318 11.90 -4.38 4.85
CA ILE A 318 10.92 -5.38 5.28
C ILE A 318 10.49 -6.23 4.09
N GLY A 319 10.90 -7.50 4.08
CA GLY A 319 10.57 -8.46 3.04
C GLY A 319 9.08 -8.83 2.99
N ALA A 320 8.66 -9.36 1.85
CA ALA A 320 7.26 -9.67 1.57
C ALA A 320 6.64 -10.63 2.60
N GLY A 321 5.36 -10.43 2.94
CA GLY A 321 4.62 -11.34 3.82
C GLY A 321 5.04 -11.31 5.29
N THR A 322 5.83 -10.32 5.70
CA THR A 322 6.34 -10.22 7.08
C THR A 322 5.26 -9.71 8.04
N CYS A 323 5.20 -10.27 9.24
CA CYS A 323 4.34 -9.80 10.32
C CYS A 323 5.16 -9.33 11.52
N ILE A 324 5.08 -8.04 11.85
CA ILE A 324 5.75 -7.41 12.98
C ILE A 324 4.68 -6.97 13.98
N LEU A 325 4.69 -7.55 15.18
CA LEU A 325 3.57 -7.41 16.14
C LEU A 325 4.01 -6.83 17.48
N GLY A 326 3.25 -5.84 17.94
CA GLY A 326 3.40 -5.21 19.25
C GLY A 326 4.22 -3.92 19.21
N ASN A 327 4.31 -3.25 20.35
CA ASN A 327 5.17 -2.09 20.51
C ASN A 327 6.63 -2.52 20.65
N ILE A 328 7.23 -2.91 19.53
CA ILE A 328 8.63 -3.33 19.41
C ILE A 328 9.37 -2.43 18.43
N THR A 329 10.68 -2.36 18.58
CA THR A 329 11.56 -1.52 17.76
C THR A 329 12.35 -2.37 16.77
N ILE A 330 12.30 -1.96 15.51
CA ILE A 330 13.19 -2.46 14.45
C ILE A 330 14.24 -1.38 14.22
N GLY A 331 15.47 -1.66 14.64
CA GLY A 331 16.55 -0.69 14.60
C GLY A 331 16.90 -0.22 13.19
N GLU A 332 17.49 0.97 13.10
CA GLU A 332 17.93 1.58 11.85
C GLU A 332 18.76 0.63 10.99
N GLY A 333 18.47 0.59 9.69
CA GLY A 333 19.19 -0.23 8.72
C GLY A 333 19.05 -1.74 8.95
N ALA A 334 18.11 -2.19 9.79
CA ALA A 334 17.84 -3.62 9.93
C ALA A 334 17.18 -4.19 8.67
N LYS A 335 17.33 -5.50 8.47
CA LYS A 335 16.66 -6.26 7.42
C LYS A 335 15.77 -7.33 8.05
N ILE A 336 14.50 -7.34 7.68
CA ILE A 336 13.57 -8.41 8.04
C ILE A 336 13.30 -9.25 6.80
N GLY A 337 13.65 -10.54 6.86
CA GLY A 337 13.46 -11.45 5.73
C GLY A 337 11.98 -11.73 5.44
N ALA A 338 11.68 -12.07 4.19
CA ALA A 338 10.32 -12.39 3.77
C ALA A 338 9.68 -13.52 4.62
N GLY A 339 8.38 -13.43 4.85
CA GLY A 339 7.58 -14.41 5.60
C GLY A 339 7.89 -14.48 7.09
N SER A 340 8.64 -13.52 7.65
CA SER A 340 9.06 -13.58 9.05
C SER A 340 7.95 -13.13 10.01
N VAL A 341 7.95 -13.68 11.23
CA VAL A 341 7.08 -13.23 12.34
C VAL A 341 7.94 -12.67 13.46
N VAL A 342 7.93 -11.34 13.62
CA VAL A 342 8.78 -10.60 14.54
C VAL A 342 7.96 -10.18 15.76
N LEU A 343 8.38 -10.67 16.93
CA LEU A 343 7.70 -10.47 18.22
C LEU A 343 8.59 -9.79 19.28
N LYS A 344 9.82 -9.43 18.91
CA LYS A 344 10.84 -8.83 19.79
C LYS A 344 11.64 -7.80 18.99
N ASP A 345 12.25 -6.88 19.71
CA ASP A 345 13.12 -5.86 19.12
C ASP A 345 14.24 -6.47 18.28
N VAL A 346 14.55 -5.81 17.16
CA VAL A 346 15.62 -6.18 16.24
C VAL A 346 16.69 -5.09 16.30
N PRO A 347 17.96 -5.42 16.64
CA PRO A 347 19.02 -4.42 16.73
C PRO A 347 19.32 -3.75 15.38
N PRO A 348 19.84 -2.51 15.39
CA PRO A 348 20.22 -1.79 14.17
C PRO A 348 21.18 -2.58 13.30
N ARG A 349 21.05 -2.43 11.98
CA ARG A 349 21.93 -3.04 10.96
C ARG A 349 22.03 -4.56 11.01
N THR A 350 21.13 -5.26 11.70
CA THR A 350 21.12 -6.72 11.76
C THR A 350 20.05 -7.32 10.84
N THR A 351 20.12 -8.63 10.60
CA THR A 351 19.07 -9.36 9.88
C THR A 351 18.29 -10.28 10.81
N ALA A 352 16.96 -10.24 10.75
CA ALA A 352 16.07 -11.18 11.42
C ALA A 352 15.21 -11.94 10.40
N VAL A 353 15.15 -13.27 10.52
CA VAL A 353 14.36 -14.14 9.62
C VAL A 353 13.63 -15.26 10.36
N GLY A 354 12.53 -15.74 9.77
CA GLY A 354 11.84 -16.96 10.19
C GLY A 354 10.57 -16.71 11.03
N ASN A 355 9.92 -17.79 11.43
CA ASN A 355 8.68 -17.77 12.22
C ASN A 355 8.78 -18.74 13.42
N PRO A 356 9.00 -18.25 14.65
CA PRO A 356 9.30 -16.86 15.01
C PRO A 356 10.68 -16.41 14.52
N ALA A 357 10.85 -15.12 14.29
CA ALA A 357 12.08 -14.55 13.73
C ALA A 357 13.27 -14.68 14.70
N ARG A 358 14.45 -14.96 14.14
CA ARG A 358 15.73 -15.07 14.84
C ARG A 358 16.78 -14.21 14.16
N LEU A 359 17.70 -13.67 14.95
CA LEU A 359 18.85 -12.92 14.43
C LEU A 359 19.83 -13.87 13.74
N LEU A 360 20.27 -13.48 12.56
CA LEU A 360 21.37 -14.15 11.88
C LEU A 360 22.68 -13.92 12.64
N GLY A 361 23.43 -14.99 12.93
CA GLY A 361 24.62 -14.94 13.80
C GLY A 361 24.30 -15.08 15.30
N GLY A 362 23.03 -15.20 15.68
CA GLY A 362 22.60 -15.33 17.06
C GLY A 362 22.60 -14.00 17.83
N LYS A 363 22.32 -14.07 19.13
CA LYS A 363 22.17 -12.87 19.98
C LYS A 363 23.52 -12.25 20.36
N ASP A 364 24.55 -13.07 20.53
CA ASP A 364 25.84 -12.64 21.08
C ASP A 364 26.76 -12.04 20.02
N ASN A 365 26.60 -12.43 18.75
CA ASN A 365 27.38 -11.91 17.63
C ASN A 365 26.55 -11.82 16.33
N PRO A 366 25.56 -10.92 16.27
CA PRO A 366 24.71 -10.79 15.09
C PRO A 366 25.52 -10.30 13.88
N LYS A 367 25.25 -10.85 12.69
CA LYS A 367 25.83 -10.32 11.43
C LYS A 367 25.26 -8.92 11.16
N THR A 368 26.14 -7.95 10.97
CA THR A 368 25.80 -6.54 10.71
C THR A 368 26.02 -6.14 9.26
N HIS A 369 25.19 -5.23 8.75
CA HIS A 369 25.31 -4.68 7.39
C HIS A 369 26.13 -3.40 7.35
N ASP A 370 27.06 -3.33 6.40
CA ASP A 370 27.78 -2.09 6.07
C ASP A 370 26.90 -1.13 5.28
N LYS A 371 26.15 -1.65 4.30
CA LYS A 371 25.19 -0.91 3.48
C LYS A 371 23.81 -0.88 4.14
N ILE A 372 23.00 0.11 3.79
CA ILE A 372 21.62 0.25 4.31
C ILE A 372 20.67 -0.64 3.48
N PRO A 373 20.08 -1.70 4.06
CA PRO A 373 19.25 -2.65 3.31
C PRO A 373 18.03 -2.02 2.64
N GLY A 374 17.41 -1.01 3.26
CA GLY A 374 16.27 -0.30 2.68
C GLY A 374 16.59 0.44 1.38
N LEU A 375 17.86 0.77 1.14
CA LEU A 375 18.33 1.40 -0.10
C LEU A 375 18.81 0.38 -1.13
N THR A 376 19.45 -0.71 -0.69
CA THR A 376 20.00 -1.70 -1.62
C THR A 376 18.98 -2.71 -2.14
N MET A 377 17.84 -2.85 -1.46
CA MET A 377 16.80 -3.84 -1.76
C MET A 377 17.30 -5.29 -1.79
N ASP A 378 18.40 -5.56 -1.09
CA ASP A 378 19.02 -6.89 -1.04
C ASP A 378 18.25 -7.84 -0.12
N GLN A 379 17.45 -8.69 -0.75
CA GLN A 379 16.57 -9.65 -0.06
C GLN A 379 17.30 -10.88 0.49
N THR A 380 18.54 -11.18 0.07
CA THR A 380 19.13 -12.52 0.28
C THR A 380 20.47 -12.54 0.99
N SER A 381 21.28 -11.48 0.94
CA SER A 381 22.60 -11.51 1.58
C SER A 381 22.52 -11.83 3.07
N HIS A 382 23.48 -12.62 3.54
CA HIS A 382 23.57 -13.24 4.87
C HIS A 382 22.49 -14.29 5.19
N ILE A 383 21.36 -14.32 4.48
CA ILE A 383 20.30 -15.34 4.66
C ILE A 383 20.67 -16.63 3.93
N SER A 384 21.24 -16.53 2.72
CA SER A 384 21.70 -17.70 1.95
C SER A 384 22.77 -18.52 2.66
N GLU A 385 23.57 -17.88 3.52
CA GLU A 385 24.64 -18.52 4.30
C GLU A 385 24.15 -19.07 5.66
N TRP A 386 22.86 -18.90 6.00
CA TRP A 386 22.37 -19.14 7.35
C TRP A 386 22.01 -20.60 7.64
N SER A 387 21.75 -21.41 6.62
CA SER A 387 21.52 -22.84 6.77
C SER A 387 22.33 -23.59 5.72
N ASP A 388 22.92 -24.72 6.12
CA ASP A 388 23.74 -25.60 5.28
C ASP A 388 22.99 -26.12 4.03
N TYR A 389 21.67 -25.89 3.99
CA TYR A 389 20.82 -26.03 2.83
C TYR A 389 19.65 -25.03 2.94
N VAL A 390 19.60 -24.05 2.04
CA VAL A 390 18.45 -23.14 1.82
C VAL A 390 18.06 -23.29 0.35
N ILE A 391 16.78 -23.56 0.10
CA ILE A 391 16.21 -23.90 -1.22
C ILE A 391 16.05 -22.66 -2.09
#